data_AF-A0A4U2ZX78-F1
#
_entry.id   AF-A0A4U2ZX78-F1
#
_cell.length_a   1.000
_cell.length_b   1.000
_cell.length_c   1.000
_cell.angle_alpha   90.00
_cell.angle_beta   90.00
_cell.angle_gamma   90.00
#
_symmetry.space_group_name_H-M   'P 1'
#
loop_
_entity.id
_entity.type
_entity.pdbx_description
1 polymer ?
#
loop_
_entity_poly.entity_id
_entity_poly.type
_entity_poly.pdbx_seq_one_letter_code
_entity_poly.pdbx_strand_id
1 'polypeptide(L)'
;IFDEIHEFKNFKLINVIKKSRGARKQPMIVYITTAGYQLEGPLVQYYEIAADVLEGAFDQDRKFYFMAEMDSVDEIENPELWIKANPNMGVSLDLPSLIDDWNTDKHTESEKCDWITKQFNIFVDNDEMSFIGIEILKRNKKIIQLEELHACECVGSFDLSSTEDFTSACLEFPL
;
A
#
# COMPACT_ATOMS: atom_id res chain seq x y z
N ILE A 1 -6.00 -21.88 -12.29
CA ILE A 1 -5.17 -20.68 -12.08
C ILE A 1 -6.11 -19.64 -11.51
N PHE A 2 -5.66 -18.92 -10.50
CA PHE A 2 -6.33 -17.71 -10.05
C PHE A 2 -5.43 -16.55 -10.40
N ASP A 3 -6.01 -15.58 -11.08
CA ASP A 3 -5.36 -14.37 -11.52
C ASP A 3 -6.02 -13.18 -10.81
N GLU A 4 -5.28 -12.08 -10.68
CA GLU A 4 -5.71 -10.87 -9.97
C GLU A 4 -6.32 -11.15 -8.60
N ILE A 5 -5.58 -11.88 -7.76
CA ILE A 5 -6.02 -12.19 -6.39
C ILE A 5 -6.30 -10.94 -5.57
N HIS A 6 -5.65 -9.80 -5.87
CA HIS A 6 -5.94 -8.52 -5.24
C HIS A 6 -7.40 -8.06 -5.40
N GLU A 7 -8.15 -8.52 -6.41
CA GLU A 7 -9.57 -8.17 -6.60
C GLU A 7 -10.52 -9.03 -5.73
N PHE A 8 -10.01 -10.10 -5.12
CA PHE A 8 -10.84 -11.03 -4.38
C PHE A 8 -11.19 -10.44 -3.02
N LYS A 9 -12.48 -10.32 -2.72
CA LYS A 9 -12.95 -9.84 -1.40
C LYS A 9 -13.05 -10.94 -0.35
N ASN A 10 -13.07 -12.21 -0.76
CA ASN A 10 -13.18 -13.35 0.15
C ASN A 10 -12.72 -14.66 -0.49
N PHE A 11 -12.58 -15.70 0.33
CA PHE A 11 -12.10 -17.03 -0.06
C PHE A 11 -13.15 -17.92 -0.75
N LYS A 12 -14.38 -17.46 -1.00
CA LYS A 12 -15.49 -18.34 -1.43
C LYS A 12 -15.14 -19.13 -2.69
N LEU A 13 -14.74 -18.42 -3.76
CA LEU A 13 -14.38 -19.07 -5.02
C LEU A 13 -13.12 -19.93 -4.88
N ILE A 14 -12.12 -19.43 -4.16
CA ILE A 14 -10.87 -20.16 -3.91
C ILE A 14 -11.14 -21.49 -3.24
N ASN A 15 -11.99 -21.51 -2.21
CA ASN A 15 -12.32 -22.70 -1.44
C ASN A 15 -13.10 -23.73 -2.26
N VAL A 16 -14.02 -23.29 -3.12
CA VAL A 16 -14.77 -24.18 -4.03
C VAL A 16 -13.81 -24.92 -4.96
N ILE A 17 -12.89 -24.21 -5.61
CA ILE A 17 -11.92 -24.83 -6.51
C ILE A 17 -10.89 -25.67 -5.74
N LYS A 18 -10.44 -25.24 -4.55
CA LYS A 18 -9.53 -26.04 -3.72
C LYS A 18 -10.13 -27.42 -3.42
N LYS A 19 -11.44 -27.49 -3.11
CA LYS A 19 -12.17 -28.73 -2.83
C LYS A 19 -12.37 -29.61 -4.06
N SER A 20 -12.62 -29.02 -5.24
CA SER A 20 -12.86 -29.80 -6.48
C SER A 20 -11.64 -30.61 -6.95
N ARG A 21 -10.46 -30.35 -6.39
CA ARG A 21 -9.21 -31.06 -6.69
C ARG A 21 -9.10 -32.46 -6.08
N GLY A 22 -9.99 -32.86 -5.18
CA GLY A 22 -9.91 -34.14 -4.47
C GLY A 22 -9.83 -35.37 -5.38
N ALA A 23 -10.34 -35.27 -6.62
CA ALA A 23 -10.27 -36.36 -7.60
C ALA A 23 -8.91 -36.48 -8.32
N ARG A 24 -7.99 -35.51 -8.17
CA ARG A 24 -6.70 -35.49 -8.89
C ARG A 24 -5.55 -35.89 -7.95
N LYS A 25 -4.64 -36.73 -8.44
CA LYS A 25 -3.47 -37.19 -7.66
C LYS A 25 -2.43 -36.09 -7.38
N GLN A 26 -2.20 -35.19 -8.35
CA GLN A 26 -1.21 -34.11 -8.25
C GLN A 26 -1.81 -32.77 -8.72
N PRO A 27 -2.76 -32.19 -7.96
CA PRO A 27 -3.40 -30.96 -8.37
C PRO A 27 -2.50 -29.75 -8.07
N MET A 28 -2.16 -28.98 -9.10
CA MET A 28 -1.47 -27.69 -8.97
C MET A 28 -2.49 -26.54 -8.97
N ILE A 29 -2.27 -25.55 -8.12
CA ILE A 29 -2.94 -24.25 -8.21
C ILE A 29 -1.84 -23.21 -8.34
N VAL A 30 -2.01 -22.29 -9.29
CA VAL A 30 -1.17 -21.11 -9.45
C VAL A 30 -2.02 -19.90 -9.06
N TYR A 31 -1.43 -19.04 -8.24
CA TYR A 31 -1.96 -17.74 -7.83
C TYR A 31 -1.06 -16.68 -8.45
N ILE A 32 -1.64 -15.74 -9.17
CA ILE A 32 -0.94 -14.64 -9.85
C ILE A 32 -1.66 -13.36 -9.46
N THR A 33 -0.90 -12.31 -9.15
CA THR A 33 -1.44 -11.02 -8.72
C THR A 33 -0.32 -9.99 -8.67
N THR A 34 -0.71 -8.73 -8.62
CA THR A 34 0.08 -7.60 -8.09
C THR A 34 -0.46 -7.19 -6.72
N ALA A 35 0.19 -6.23 -6.05
CA ALA A 35 -0.46 -5.57 -4.92
C ALA A 35 -1.69 -4.79 -5.38
N GLY A 36 -2.59 -4.47 -4.46
CA GLY A 36 -3.83 -3.78 -4.78
C GLY A 36 -4.52 -3.22 -3.56
N TYR A 37 -5.63 -2.52 -3.81
CA TYR A 37 -6.29 -1.69 -2.81
C TYR A 37 -7.22 -2.46 -1.85
N GLN A 38 -7.46 -3.75 -2.11
CA GLN A 38 -8.26 -4.59 -1.21
C GLN A 38 -7.38 -5.17 -0.09
N LEU A 39 -7.22 -4.42 0.99
CA LEU A 39 -6.35 -4.78 2.11
C LEU A 39 -6.94 -5.87 3.02
N GLU A 40 -8.25 -6.09 2.97
CA GLU A 40 -8.92 -7.14 3.77
C GLU A 40 -9.15 -8.45 2.98
N GLY A 41 -8.56 -8.57 1.79
CA GLY A 41 -8.77 -9.70 0.88
C GLY A 41 -7.89 -10.93 1.18
N PRO A 42 -8.11 -12.04 0.45
CA PRO A 42 -7.23 -13.20 0.48
C PRO A 42 -5.77 -12.92 0.13
N LEU A 43 -5.50 -11.84 -0.63
CA LEU A 43 -4.16 -11.46 -1.03
C LEU A 43 -3.28 -11.20 0.20
N VAL A 44 -3.71 -10.31 1.09
CA VAL A 44 -2.90 -9.89 2.25
C VAL A 44 -2.54 -11.08 3.13
N GLN A 45 -3.50 -11.98 3.39
CA GLN A 45 -3.22 -13.21 4.14
C GLN A 45 -2.23 -14.14 3.43
N TYR A 46 -2.28 -14.22 2.09
CA TYR A 46 -1.31 -15.03 1.34
C TYR A 46 0.06 -14.39 1.29
N TYR A 47 0.12 -13.06 1.24
CA TYR A 47 1.34 -12.28 1.28
C TYR A 47 2.06 -12.45 2.62
N GLU A 48 1.38 -12.24 3.75
CA GLU A 48 1.94 -12.40 5.10
C GLU A 48 2.53 -13.81 5.30
N ILE A 49 1.76 -14.84 4.94
CA ILE A 49 2.23 -16.24 5.02
C ILE A 49 3.44 -16.48 4.11
N ALA A 50 3.47 -15.87 2.92
CA ALA A 50 4.58 -16.03 2.00
C ALA A 50 5.85 -15.34 2.53
N ALA A 51 5.72 -14.12 3.05
CA ALA A 51 6.80 -13.37 3.69
C ALA A 51 7.39 -14.14 4.87
N ASP A 52 6.55 -14.60 5.80
CA ASP A 52 6.99 -15.41 6.95
C ASP A 52 7.77 -16.66 6.53
N VAL A 53 7.32 -17.36 5.48
CA VAL A 53 8.02 -18.55 4.97
C VAL A 53 9.35 -18.19 4.31
N LEU A 54 9.40 -17.10 3.54
CA LEU A 54 10.61 -16.64 2.86
C LEU A 54 11.66 -16.09 3.85
N GLU A 55 11.22 -15.49 4.95
CA GLU A 55 12.07 -15.03 6.06
C GLU A 55 12.50 -16.18 7.00
N GLY A 56 11.93 -17.37 6.84
CA GLY A 56 12.29 -18.56 7.61
C GLY A 56 11.60 -18.65 8.97
N ALA A 57 10.48 -17.96 9.19
CA ALA A 57 9.68 -18.08 10.40
C ALA A 57 9.09 -19.50 10.56
N PHE A 58 8.68 -20.14 9.46
CA PHE A 58 8.29 -21.54 9.40
C PHE A 58 8.37 -22.13 7.99
N ASP A 59 8.42 -23.47 7.90
CA ASP A 59 8.58 -24.17 6.62
C ASP A 59 7.24 -24.55 5.95
N GLN A 60 7.21 -24.47 4.62
CA GLN A 60 6.08 -24.92 3.81
C GLN A 60 6.47 -25.58 2.47
N ASP A 61 6.85 -26.86 2.51
CA ASP A 61 7.35 -27.62 1.34
C ASP A 61 6.38 -27.76 0.16
N ARG A 62 5.07 -27.64 0.41
CA ARG A 62 4.03 -27.90 -0.62
C ARG A 62 3.71 -26.69 -1.49
N LYS A 63 4.37 -25.56 -1.25
CA LYS A 63 4.16 -24.33 -1.99
C LYS A 63 5.51 -23.77 -2.43
N PHE A 64 5.46 -23.08 -3.55
CA PHE A 64 6.56 -22.27 -4.03
C PHE A 64 6.07 -20.82 -4.01
N TYR A 65 6.85 -19.94 -3.40
CA TYR A 65 6.58 -18.52 -3.33
C TYR A 65 7.61 -17.79 -4.17
N PHE A 66 7.12 -16.84 -4.97
CA PHE A 66 7.93 -15.90 -5.71
C PHE A 66 7.30 -14.54 -5.51
N MET A 67 8.05 -13.64 -4.89
CA MET A 67 7.65 -12.28 -4.60
C MET A 67 8.68 -11.35 -5.22
N ALA A 68 8.20 -10.40 -6.01
CA ALA A 68 8.99 -9.40 -6.69
C ALA A 68 8.36 -8.05 -6.36
N GLU A 69 8.99 -7.33 -5.45
CA GLU A 69 8.54 -6.04 -4.94
C GLU A 69 9.73 -5.13 -4.67
N MET A 70 9.46 -3.85 -4.51
CA MET A 70 10.46 -2.89 -4.05
C MET A 70 10.62 -3.01 -2.53
N ASP A 71 11.85 -2.83 -2.02
CA ASP A 71 12.12 -2.96 -0.58
C ASP A 71 11.54 -1.79 0.23
N SER A 72 11.43 -0.61 -0.39
CA SER A 72 10.80 0.57 0.23
C SER A 72 10.34 1.60 -0.81
N VAL A 73 9.43 2.48 -0.39
CA VAL A 73 8.95 3.61 -1.21
C VAL A 73 10.08 4.60 -1.53
N ASP A 74 11.12 4.70 -0.69
CA ASP A 74 12.25 5.61 -0.92
C ASP A 74 13.09 5.22 -2.16
N GLU A 75 13.01 3.97 -2.61
CA GLU A 75 13.75 3.47 -3.77
C GLU A 75 13.08 3.80 -5.12
N ILE A 76 11.81 4.24 -5.15
CA ILE A 76 11.05 4.40 -6.39
C ILE A 76 11.62 5.51 -7.31
N GLU A 77 12.35 6.46 -6.75
CA GLU A 77 13.03 7.52 -7.51
C GLU A 77 14.33 7.05 -8.19
N ASN A 78 14.74 5.79 -7.97
CA ASN A 78 15.91 5.20 -8.61
C ASN A 78 15.52 4.09 -9.61
N PRO A 79 15.45 4.41 -10.92
CA PRO A 79 15.05 3.45 -11.95
C PRO A 79 15.92 2.20 -12.07
N GLU A 80 17.18 2.25 -11.62
CA GLU A 80 18.07 1.08 -11.63
C GLU A 80 17.58 -0.02 -10.67
N LEU A 81 16.80 0.34 -9.64
CA LEU A 81 16.27 -0.60 -8.65
C LEU A 81 14.93 -1.22 -9.08
N TRP A 82 14.25 -0.67 -10.08
CA TRP A 82 12.91 -1.10 -10.50
C TRP A 82 12.85 -2.56 -10.99
N ILE A 83 13.99 -3.15 -11.36
CA ILE A 83 14.12 -4.58 -11.68
C ILE A 83 13.66 -5.49 -10.53
N LYS A 84 13.75 -5.05 -9.26
CA LYS A 84 13.33 -5.83 -8.09
C LYS A 84 11.84 -6.21 -8.15
N ALA A 85 10.98 -5.22 -8.43
CA ALA A 85 9.55 -5.44 -8.63
C ALA A 85 9.20 -5.93 -10.05
N ASN A 86 10.08 -5.66 -11.03
CA ASN A 86 9.84 -5.93 -12.45
C ASN A 86 10.86 -6.90 -13.03
N PRO A 87 10.84 -8.19 -12.65
CA PRO A 87 11.89 -9.16 -12.97
C PRO A 87 12.05 -9.43 -14.48
N ASN A 88 11.12 -8.99 -15.33
CA ASN A 88 11.17 -9.12 -16.78
C ASN A 88 11.58 -7.82 -17.51
N MET A 89 12.19 -6.87 -16.79
CA MET A 89 12.74 -5.63 -17.35
C MET A 89 13.78 -5.94 -18.45
N GLY A 90 13.73 -5.18 -19.54
CA GLY A 90 14.57 -5.37 -20.71
C GLY A 90 14.15 -6.50 -21.65
N VAL A 91 13.10 -7.26 -21.31
CA VAL A 91 12.52 -8.32 -22.17
C VAL A 91 11.10 -7.97 -22.59
N SER A 92 10.19 -7.76 -21.63
CA SER A 92 8.80 -7.34 -21.91
C SER A 92 8.47 -5.95 -21.40
N LEU A 93 9.25 -5.42 -20.44
CA LEU A 93 9.18 -4.02 -20.02
C LEU A 93 10.41 -3.28 -20.53
N ASP A 94 10.18 -2.13 -21.16
CA ASP A 94 11.23 -1.21 -21.59
C ASP A 94 11.45 -0.15 -20.52
N LEU A 95 12.64 -0.13 -19.93
CA LEU A 95 12.98 0.80 -18.84
C LEU A 95 12.89 2.29 -19.27
N PRO A 96 13.43 2.70 -20.44
CA PRO A 96 13.25 4.07 -20.93
C PRO A 96 11.79 4.52 -20.99
N SER A 97 10.90 3.71 -21.57
CA SER A 97 9.48 4.02 -21.66
C SER A 97 8.85 4.14 -20.27
N LEU A 98 9.19 3.23 -19.35
CA LEU A 98 8.69 3.26 -17.97
C LEU A 98 9.16 4.51 -17.20
N ILE A 99 10.38 4.99 -17.46
CA ILE A 99 10.91 6.23 -16.88
C ILE A 99 10.15 7.45 -17.42
N ASP A 100 9.84 7.47 -18.72
CA ASP A 100 9.09 8.56 -19.33
C ASP A 100 7.65 8.64 -18.78
N ASP A 101 6.98 7.49 -18.64
CA ASP A 101 5.65 7.41 -18.04
C ASP A 101 5.68 7.86 -16.56
N TRP A 102 6.62 7.33 -15.75
CA TRP A 102 6.79 7.74 -14.35
C TRP A 102 7.03 9.25 -14.19
N ASN A 103 7.86 9.84 -15.05
CA ASN A 103 8.14 11.28 -14.98
C ASN A 103 6.92 12.14 -15.28
N THR A 104 5.94 11.61 -16.00
CA THR A 104 4.66 12.27 -16.26
C THR A 104 3.72 12.08 -15.06
N ASP A 105 3.51 10.83 -14.66
CA ASP A 105 2.48 10.41 -13.72
C ASP A 105 2.78 10.79 -12.27
N LYS A 106 4.06 10.84 -11.87
CA LYS A 106 4.46 11.13 -10.48
C LYS A 106 4.02 12.50 -9.96
N HIS A 107 3.61 13.39 -10.86
CA HIS A 107 3.09 14.71 -10.52
C HIS A 107 1.62 14.68 -10.08
N THR A 108 0.90 13.60 -10.36
CA THR A 108 -0.45 13.35 -9.90
C THR A 108 -0.41 12.37 -8.73
N GLU A 109 -0.86 12.77 -7.55
CA GLU A 109 -0.77 11.92 -6.36
C GLU A 109 -1.48 10.56 -6.54
N SER A 110 -2.65 10.54 -7.18
CA SER A 110 -3.37 9.29 -7.44
C SER A 110 -2.62 8.35 -8.38
N GLU A 111 -1.96 8.88 -9.41
CA GLU A 111 -1.18 8.07 -10.34
C GLU A 111 0.09 7.58 -9.66
N LYS A 112 0.76 8.44 -8.87
CA LYS A 112 1.89 8.04 -8.04
C LYS A 112 1.55 6.90 -7.08
N CYS A 113 0.41 6.97 -6.38
CA CYS A 113 -0.07 5.88 -5.52
C CYS A 113 -0.33 4.60 -6.32
N ASP A 114 -0.87 4.73 -7.53
CA ASP A 114 -1.08 3.59 -8.43
C ASP A 114 0.24 2.96 -8.85
N TRP A 115 1.26 3.74 -9.19
CA TRP A 115 2.60 3.25 -9.46
C TRP A 115 3.20 2.48 -8.26
N ILE A 116 3.14 3.06 -7.06
CA ILE A 116 3.65 2.41 -5.85
C ILE A 116 2.95 1.07 -5.61
N THR A 117 1.63 1.03 -5.81
CA THR A 117 0.84 -0.17 -5.58
C THR A 117 1.00 -1.21 -6.70
N LYS A 118 0.83 -0.79 -7.95
CA LYS A 118 0.69 -1.69 -9.11
C LYS A 118 2.00 -1.98 -9.82
N GLN A 119 2.88 -0.99 -9.95
CA GLN A 119 4.15 -1.16 -10.66
C GLN A 119 5.26 -1.65 -9.72
N PHE A 120 5.22 -1.25 -8.45
CA PHE A 120 6.26 -1.53 -7.46
C PHE A 120 5.87 -2.56 -6.40
N ASN A 121 4.61 -3.03 -6.43
CA ASN A 121 4.05 -4.06 -5.53
C ASN A 121 4.14 -3.71 -4.03
N ILE A 122 4.08 -2.43 -3.67
CA ILE A 122 4.02 -2.01 -2.26
C ILE A 122 2.55 -1.78 -1.88
N PHE A 123 2.07 -2.42 -0.82
CA PHE A 123 0.74 -2.12 -0.30
C PHE A 123 0.72 -0.71 0.31
N VAL A 124 0.05 0.21 -0.36
CA VAL A 124 -0.25 1.55 0.17
C VAL A 124 -1.70 1.57 0.60
N ASP A 125 -1.96 2.11 1.79
CA ASP A 125 -3.31 2.40 2.19
C ASP A 125 -3.79 3.65 1.45
N ASN A 126 -4.79 3.47 0.56
CA ASN A 126 -5.36 4.57 -0.22
C ASN A 126 -6.09 5.59 0.66
N ASP A 127 -6.34 5.26 1.93
CA ASP A 127 -6.92 6.19 2.91
C ASP A 127 -5.96 7.33 3.28
N GLU A 128 -4.67 7.24 2.90
CA GLU A 128 -3.76 8.39 2.88
C GLU A 128 -3.85 9.20 1.58
N MET A 129 -5.07 9.47 1.08
CA MET A 129 -5.34 10.81 0.55
C MET A 129 -5.24 11.81 1.71
N SER A 130 -4.04 11.95 2.29
CA SER A 130 -3.79 12.95 3.32
C SER A 130 -4.15 14.29 2.68
N PHE A 131 -5.21 14.91 3.17
CA PHE A 131 -5.65 16.24 2.73
C PHE A 131 -4.50 17.26 2.81
N ILE A 132 -3.45 16.94 3.57
CA ILE A 132 -2.25 17.74 3.80
C ILE A 132 -1.01 16.86 3.58
N GLY A 133 -0.20 17.15 2.56
CA GLY A 133 1.06 16.44 2.31
C GLY A 133 2.06 16.51 3.49
N ILE A 134 2.89 15.49 3.65
CA ILE A 134 3.88 15.38 4.74
C ILE A 134 4.84 16.57 4.75
N GLU A 135 5.19 17.11 3.59
CA GLU A 135 6.00 18.33 3.47
C GLU A 135 5.31 19.56 4.04
N ILE A 136 3.97 19.68 3.93
CA ILE A 136 3.20 20.77 4.52
C ILE A 136 3.16 20.63 6.04
N LEU A 137 2.93 19.41 6.56
CA LEU A 137 3.00 19.13 7.99
C LEU A 137 4.38 19.50 8.57
N LYS A 138 5.47 19.11 7.88
CA LYS A 138 6.84 19.42 8.30
C LYS A 138 7.18 20.92 8.29
N ARG A 139 6.44 21.75 7.53
CA ARG A 139 6.59 23.22 7.54
C ARG A 139 5.98 23.85 8.79
N ASN A 140 4.99 23.21 9.42
CA ASN A 140 4.27 23.76 10.57
C ASN A 140 4.97 23.46 11.92
N LYS A 141 6.18 24.02 12.10
CA LYS A 141 6.97 23.89 13.35
C LYS A 141 6.93 25.15 14.22
N LYS A 142 6.13 26.15 13.85
CA LYS A 142 6.08 27.42 14.58
C LYS A 142 5.40 27.19 15.93
N ILE A 143 6.10 27.53 17.01
CA ILE A 143 5.54 27.53 18.36
C ILE A 143 5.23 28.97 18.71
N ILE A 144 4.00 29.24 19.12
CA ILE A 144 3.52 30.55 19.58
C ILE A 144 3.27 30.44 21.07
N GLN A 145 3.76 31.42 21.84
CA GLN A 145 3.54 31.46 23.28
C GLN A 145 2.08 31.82 23.56
N LEU A 146 1.46 31.14 24.53
CA LEU A 146 0.02 31.30 24.80
C LEU A 146 -0.32 32.72 25.23
N GLU A 147 0.63 33.41 25.87
CA GLU A 147 0.53 34.79 26.32
C GLU A 147 0.35 35.77 25.16
N GLU A 148 0.90 35.47 23.98
CA GLU A 148 0.76 36.30 22.78
C GLU A 148 -0.64 36.23 22.18
N LEU A 149 -1.40 35.19 22.52
CA LEU A 149 -2.77 34.96 22.04
C LEU A 149 -3.83 35.55 22.98
N HIS A 150 -3.41 36.13 24.10
CA HIS A 150 -4.32 36.69 25.08
C HIS A 150 -5.06 37.91 24.50
N ALA A 151 -6.39 37.90 24.60
CA ALA A 151 -7.29 38.90 24.03
C ALA A 151 -7.32 38.99 22.49
N CYS A 152 -6.76 38.00 21.78
CA CYS A 152 -7.01 37.82 20.36
C CYS A 152 -8.39 37.18 20.13
N GLU A 153 -9.06 37.57 19.05
CA GLU A 153 -10.26 36.88 18.59
C GLU A 153 -9.89 35.47 18.11
N CYS A 154 -10.70 34.48 18.44
CA CYS A 154 -10.50 33.10 18.00
C CYS A 154 -11.82 32.40 17.70
N VAL A 155 -11.75 31.37 16.88
CA VAL A 155 -12.84 30.45 16.60
C VAL A 155 -12.56 29.15 17.34
N GLY A 156 -13.48 28.75 18.23
CA GLY A 156 -13.38 27.49 18.95
C GLY A 156 -14.12 26.36 18.24
N SER A 157 -13.47 25.22 18.10
CA SER A 157 -14.07 23.98 17.59
C SER A 157 -13.88 22.84 18.60
N PHE A 158 -14.86 21.95 18.63
CA PHE A 158 -14.88 20.82 19.56
C PHE A 158 -15.31 19.58 18.81
N ASP A 159 -14.64 18.47 19.08
CA ASP A 159 -15.00 17.14 18.60
C ASP A 159 -15.23 16.24 19.81
N LEU A 160 -16.47 15.79 19.99
CA LEU A 160 -16.93 15.07 21.17
C LEU A 160 -17.00 13.57 20.87
N SER A 161 -16.22 12.78 21.60
CA SER A 161 -16.26 11.32 21.48
C SER A 161 -17.44 10.72 22.25
N SER A 162 -17.95 9.58 21.76
CA SER A 162 -19.16 8.96 22.31
C SER A 162 -18.91 7.66 23.11
N THR A 163 -17.84 6.93 22.82
CA THR A 163 -17.54 5.63 23.44
C THR A 163 -16.10 5.53 23.93
N GLU A 164 -15.13 5.29 23.03
CA GLU A 164 -13.74 5.02 23.41
C GLU A 164 -12.70 5.96 22.77
N ASP A 165 -13.14 6.86 21.87
CA ASP A 165 -12.25 7.81 21.20
C ASP A 165 -11.90 9.02 22.09
N PHE A 166 -10.88 9.77 21.70
CA PHE A 166 -10.50 11.01 22.38
C PHE A 166 -11.41 12.17 21.97
N THR A 167 -11.86 12.93 22.97
CA THR A 167 -12.50 14.23 22.75
C THR A 167 -11.41 15.27 22.50
N SER A 168 -11.60 16.13 21.49
CA SER A 168 -10.66 17.19 21.11
C SER A 168 -11.32 18.57 21.20
N ALA A 169 -10.52 19.57 21.57
CA ALA A 169 -10.90 20.97 21.55
C ALA A 169 -9.77 21.78 20.91
N CYS A 170 -10.11 22.62 19.94
CA CYS A 170 -9.16 23.44 19.20
C CYS A 170 -9.60 24.91 19.19
N LEU A 171 -8.63 25.82 19.29
CA LEU A 171 -8.84 27.25 19.13
C LEU A 171 -8.03 27.72 17.93
N GLU A 172 -8.70 28.26 16.91
CA GLU A 172 -8.06 28.83 15.73
C GLU A 172 -7.98 30.36 15.87
N PHE A 173 -6.78 30.89 15.75
CA PHE A 173 -6.50 32.33 15.82
C PHE A 173 -6.10 32.84 14.43
N PRO A 174 -6.81 33.82 13.84
CA PRO A 174 -6.37 34.50 12.63
C PRO A 174 -5.24 35.48 13.01
N LEU A 175 -3.99 35.06 12.79
CA LEU A 175 -2.77 35.81 13.11
C LEU A 175 -2.24 36.61 11.93
#